data_AF-A0A7R9L826-F1
#
_entry.id   AF-A0A7R9L826-F1
#
_cell.length_a   1.000
_cell.length_b   1.000
_cell.length_c   1.000
_cell.angle_alpha   90.00
_cell.angle_beta   90.00
_cell.angle_gamma   90.00
#
_symmetry.space_group_name_H-M   'P 1'
#
loop_
_entity.id
_entity.type
_entity.pdbx_description
1 polymer ?
#
loop_
_entity_poly.entity_id
_entity_poly.type
_entity_poly.pdbx_seq_one_letter_code
_entity_poly.pdbx_strand_id
1 'polypeptide(L)'
;MSGSNVCGINRVHNYYLWAVSGIYLFAFTSIYTQIPGLYGDDGVLPVRAFAQMDKRGASAIVEAFKRVPSLVWLGPSIGLSFASTLEIVALSGIVISFLGLITKRFRDFWSYSLLFVLYFSIYQVGQTFMWFQWDTLLLETGLLTALTAPLNLPLLVESGPHTGLTFWLVRWLLFRLMFASGVVKLTSGCPKWWTLTALDIHFESQCIPTPFAWFVHHFPSSLLRLSVVMTYVTEIAVPFLFFIPIKNLRIFAFVMQVIFQLAIILTGNYNFFNLLTTVLCLSILNDSHVKTTVVSANTGANSGLKRRFLMPKLIRKVITGFAYFGLMYWTIHLFNINWSSGGLSTSVGFDNNQLNQFILWALPVSISLATLSLVSNVLMAYS
;
A
#
# COMPACT_ATOMS: atom_id res chain seq x y z
N MET A 1 -2.14 -38.13 25.15
CA MET A 1 -2.17 -37.92 23.69
C MET A 1 -1.98 -36.45 23.41
N SER A 2 -0.72 -36.05 23.24
CA SER A 2 -0.28 -34.68 23.03
C SER A 2 -0.36 -34.35 21.54
N GLY A 3 -1.43 -33.68 21.13
CA GLY A 3 -1.59 -33.16 19.78
C GLY A 3 -0.55 -32.06 19.53
N SER A 4 0.48 -32.38 18.75
CA SER A 4 1.46 -31.44 18.23
C SER A 4 0.79 -30.50 17.21
N ASN A 5 0.08 -29.49 17.69
CA ASN A 5 -0.43 -28.39 16.86
C ASN A 5 0.71 -27.42 16.55
N VAL A 6 1.55 -27.76 15.57
CA VAL A 6 2.43 -26.77 14.94
C VAL A 6 1.59 -25.98 13.92
N CYS A 7 0.63 -25.20 14.41
CA CYS A 7 -0.03 -24.16 13.61
C CYS A 7 0.96 -22.99 13.52
N GLY A 8 1.55 -22.78 12.34
CA GLY A 8 2.49 -21.69 12.13
C GLY A 8 1.76 -20.36 12.29
N ILE A 9 2.03 -19.63 13.38
CA ILE A 9 1.57 -18.24 13.54
C ILE A 9 2.10 -17.44 12.34
N ASN A 10 1.19 -17.02 11.44
CA ASN A 10 1.51 -16.12 10.33
C ASN A 10 1.82 -14.73 10.90
N ARG A 11 3.08 -14.49 11.29
CA ARG A 11 3.52 -13.27 12.00
C ARG A 11 3.37 -12.05 11.10
N VAL A 12 3.84 -12.14 9.86
CA VAL A 12 3.77 -11.03 8.89
C VAL A 12 2.31 -10.61 8.65
N HIS A 13 1.42 -11.58 8.46
CA HIS A 13 -0.01 -11.31 8.27
C HIS A 13 -0.63 -10.63 9.50
N ASN A 14 -0.31 -11.13 10.70
CA ASN A 14 -0.78 -10.52 11.95
C ASN A 14 -0.29 -9.07 12.13
N TYR A 15 0.96 -8.77 11.76
CA TYR A 15 1.49 -7.41 11.79
C TYR A 15 0.83 -6.51 10.75
N TYR A 16 0.56 -7.04 9.55
CA TYR A 16 -0.18 -6.33 8.52
C TYR A 16 -1.56 -5.90 9.02
N LEU A 17 -2.36 -6.85 9.55
CA LEU A 17 -3.69 -6.55 10.10
C LEU A 17 -3.60 -5.49 11.22
N TRP A 18 -2.69 -5.69 12.17
CA TRP A 18 -2.47 -4.72 13.26
C TRP A 18 -2.13 -3.31 12.73
N ALA A 19 -1.24 -3.22 11.75
CA ALA A 19 -0.83 -1.94 11.20
C ALA A 19 -1.96 -1.25 10.41
N VAL A 20 -2.79 -2.01 9.67
CA VAL A 20 -3.99 -1.48 9.00
C VAL A 20 -4.98 -0.91 10.02
N SER A 21 -5.17 -1.55 11.18
CA SER A 21 -5.97 -0.97 12.28
C SER A 21 -5.39 0.37 12.76
N GLY A 22 -4.07 0.50 12.81
CA GLY A 22 -3.40 1.77 13.10
C GLY A 22 -3.67 2.86 12.05
N ILE A 23 -3.62 2.50 10.76
CA ILE A 23 -3.95 3.44 9.67
C ILE A 23 -5.39 3.91 9.75
N TYR A 24 -6.34 3.00 9.96
CA TYR A 24 -7.74 3.39 10.14
C TYR A 24 -7.93 4.29 11.35
N LEU A 25 -7.27 4.01 12.48
CA LEU A 25 -7.33 4.87 13.65
C LEU A 25 -6.86 6.30 13.32
N PHE A 26 -5.73 6.45 12.63
CA PHE A 26 -5.26 7.76 12.18
C PHE A 26 -6.23 8.45 11.22
N ALA A 27 -6.75 7.72 10.23
CA ALA A 27 -7.66 8.26 9.22
C ALA A 27 -8.98 8.73 9.85
N PHE A 28 -9.61 7.90 10.69
CA PHE A 28 -10.86 8.26 11.38
C PHE A 28 -10.67 9.38 12.41
N THR A 29 -9.56 9.39 13.14
CA THR A 29 -9.28 10.47 14.10
C THR A 29 -9.05 11.79 13.36
N SER A 30 -8.28 11.76 12.26
CA SER A 30 -8.03 12.94 11.43
C SER A 30 -9.34 13.53 10.90
N ILE A 31 -10.19 12.71 10.28
CA ILE A 31 -11.47 13.22 9.74
C ILE A 31 -12.41 13.66 10.85
N TYR A 32 -12.49 12.96 11.98
CA TYR A 32 -13.36 13.31 13.11
C TYR A 32 -13.12 14.75 13.58
N THR A 33 -11.85 15.14 13.74
CA THR A 33 -11.50 16.52 14.15
C THR A 33 -11.86 17.59 13.11
N GLN A 34 -12.00 17.20 11.84
CA GLN A 34 -12.30 18.09 10.73
C GLN A 34 -13.80 18.20 10.44
N ILE A 35 -14.62 17.24 10.89
CA ILE A 35 -16.07 17.19 10.60
C ILE A 35 -16.78 18.50 10.95
N PRO A 36 -16.63 19.09 12.15
CA PRO A 36 -17.37 20.31 12.49
C PRO A 36 -17.09 21.47 11.54
N GLY A 37 -15.84 21.64 11.10
CA GLY A 37 -15.42 22.72 10.21
C GLY A 37 -15.68 22.47 8.73
N LEU A 38 -15.57 21.22 8.27
CA LEU A 38 -15.74 20.89 6.85
C LEU A 38 -17.17 20.52 6.50
N TYR A 39 -17.80 19.65 7.30
CA TYR A 39 -19.01 18.92 6.95
C TYR A 39 -20.21 19.24 7.85
N GLY A 40 -19.94 19.92 8.98
CA GLY A 40 -20.95 20.42 9.90
C GLY A 40 -21.99 21.30 9.23
N ASP A 41 -23.08 21.59 9.92
CA ASP A 41 -24.17 22.41 9.38
C ASP A 41 -23.69 23.82 8.98
N ASP A 42 -22.72 24.36 9.74
CA ASP A 42 -22.04 25.64 9.47
C ASP A 42 -20.63 25.45 8.87
N GLY A 43 -20.34 24.24 8.36
CA GLY A 43 -19.06 23.91 7.74
C GLY A 43 -18.89 24.50 6.34
N VAL A 44 -17.69 24.38 5.78
CA VAL A 44 -17.37 24.87 4.43
C VAL A 44 -18.19 24.16 3.35
N LEU A 45 -18.38 22.85 3.47
CA LEU A 45 -19.18 22.00 2.57
C LEU A 45 -20.16 21.13 3.39
N PRO A 46 -21.25 21.71 3.92
CA PRO A 46 -22.19 21.00 4.78
C PRO A 46 -22.81 19.78 4.09
N VAL A 47 -22.87 18.65 4.79
CA VAL A 47 -23.48 17.42 4.23
C VAL A 47 -24.97 17.62 3.93
N ARG A 48 -25.65 18.50 4.69
CA ARG A 48 -27.05 18.86 4.43
C ARG A 48 -27.27 19.44 3.03
N ALA A 49 -26.30 20.17 2.46
CA ALA A 49 -26.41 20.74 1.12
C ALA A 49 -26.43 19.62 0.06
N PHE A 50 -25.71 18.54 0.33
CA PHE A 50 -25.72 17.32 -0.49
C PHE A 50 -27.06 16.56 -0.38
N ALA A 51 -27.75 16.68 0.77
CA ALA A 51 -29.04 16.06 1.06
C ALA A 51 -30.27 16.82 0.53
N GLN A 52 -30.14 18.12 0.23
CA GLN A 52 -31.26 18.98 -0.21
C GLN A 52 -31.85 18.61 -1.59
N MET A 53 -31.33 17.57 -2.25
CA MET A 53 -31.85 17.08 -3.53
C MET A 53 -32.99 16.06 -3.42
N ASP A 54 -33.30 15.47 -2.26
CA ASP A 54 -34.35 14.44 -2.16
C ASP A 54 -35.40 14.76 -1.06
N LYS A 55 -36.68 14.62 -1.44
CA LYS A 55 -37.88 14.95 -0.65
C LYS A 55 -37.98 14.11 0.62
N ARG A 56 -38.78 14.52 1.63
CA ARG A 56 -38.95 13.78 2.89
C ARG A 56 -39.75 12.47 2.68
N GLY A 57 -39.23 11.33 3.14
CA GLY A 57 -39.93 10.04 3.19
C GLY A 57 -38.97 8.83 3.18
N ALA A 58 -39.45 7.65 3.59
CA ALA A 58 -38.65 6.41 3.56
C ALA A 58 -38.20 6.02 2.14
N SER A 59 -39.03 6.32 1.13
CA SER A 59 -38.69 6.15 -0.29
C SER A 59 -37.50 7.01 -0.72
N ALA A 60 -37.36 8.21 -0.15
CA ALA A 60 -36.27 9.12 -0.46
C ALA A 60 -34.94 8.71 0.20
N ILE A 61 -34.97 8.09 1.38
CA ILE A 61 -33.75 7.50 1.99
C ILE A 61 -33.23 6.37 1.10
N VAL A 62 -34.12 5.52 0.60
CA VAL A 62 -33.75 4.43 -0.32
C VAL A 62 -33.20 4.98 -1.64
N GLU A 63 -33.80 6.05 -2.17
CA GLU A 63 -33.32 6.71 -3.39
C GLU A 63 -31.95 7.38 -3.19
N ALA A 64 -31.78 8.11 -2.09
CA ALA A 64 -30.51 8.72 -1.70
C ALA A 64 -29.41 7.67 -1.54
N PHE A 65 -29.70 6.54 -0.88
CA PHE A 65 -28.76 5.44 -0.72
C PHE A 65 -28.39 4.77 -2.06
N LYS A 66 -29.33 4.66 -2.99
CA LYS A 66 -29.06 4.14 -4.35
C LYS A 66 -28.16 5.07 -5.16
N ARG A 67 -28.31 6.39 -4.99
CA ARG A 67 -27.48 7.39 -5.68
C ARG A 67 -26.09 7.47 -5.05
N VAL A 68 -26.04 7.58 -3.73
CA VAL A 68 -24.80 7.73 -2.95
C VAL A 68 -24.86 6.80 -1.74
N PRO A 69 -24.23 5.63 -1.77
CA PRO A 69 -24.32 4.65 -0.69
C PRO A 69 -23.57 5.13 0.55
N SER A 70 -24.30 5.62 1.56
CA SER A 70 -23.71 6.06 2.84
C SER A 70 -24.65 5.78 4.01
N LEU A 71 -24.08 5.40 5.15
CA LEU A 71 -24.81 5.26 6.42
C LEU A 71 -25.36 6.59 6.96
N VAL A 72 -24.83 7.72 6.49
CA VAL A 72 -25.22 9.06 6.94
C VAL A 72 -26.70 9.36 6.66
N TRP A 73 -27.28 8.73 5.62
CA TRP A 73 -28.69 8.85 5.26
C TRP A 73 -29.66 8.25 6.28
N LEU A 74 -29.18 7.36 7.15
CA LEU A 74 -29.98 6.77 8.21
C LEU A 74 -30.13 7.70 9.42
N GLY A 75 -29.25 8.70 9.56
CA GLY A 75 -29.25 9.66 10.67
C GLY A 75 -30.60 10.30 10.97
N PRO A 76 -31.25 10.95 9.97
CA PRO A 76 -32.54 11.61 10.16
C PRO A 76 -33.65 10.67 10.62
N SER A 77 -33.59 9.37 10.27
CA SER A 77 -34.59 8.39 10.71
C SER A 77 -34.53 8.09 12.21
N ILE A 78 -33.39 8.38 12.84
CA ILE A 78 -33.12 8.21 14.28
C ILE A 78 -33.18 9.58 15.00
N GLY A 79 -33.49 10.66 14.28
CA GLY A 79 -33.55 12.03 14.82
C GLY A 79 -32.19 12.73 14.93
N LEU A 80 -31.14 12.20 14.29
CA LEU A 80 -29.80 12.81 14.27
C LEU A 80 -29.63 13.71 13.04
N SER A 81 -28.84 14.78 13.19
CA SER A 81 -28.37 15.56 12.04
C SER A 81 -27.39 14.74 11.20
N PHE A 82 -27.21 15.11 9.93
CA PHE A 82 -26.23 14.45 9.06
C PHE A 82 -24.80 14.60 9.60
N ALA A 83 -24.46 15.77 10.14
CA ALA A 83 -23.16 16.03 10.75
C ALA A 83 -22.91 15.13 11.98
N SER A 84 -23.87 15.07 12.91
CA SER A 84 -23.74 14.20 14.10
C SER A 84 -23.69 12.71 13.72
N THR A 85 -24.37 12.32 12.65
CA THR A 85 -24.29 10.94 12.15
C THR A 85 -22.90 10.64 11.60
N LEU A 86 -22.30 11.59 10.88
CA LEU A 86 -20.93 11.47 10.37
C LEU A 86 -19.91 11.36 11.52
N GLU A 87 -20.09 12.14 12.59
CA GLU A 87 -19.27 12.04 13.80
C GLU A 87 -19.39 10.68 14.46
N ILE A 88 -20.60 10.12 14.60
CA ILE A 88 -20.83 8.79 15.16
C ILE A 88 -20.18 7.71 14.29
N VAL A 89 -20.28 7.82 12.96
CA VAL A 89 -19.61 6.91 12.02
C VAL A 89 -18.09 6.97 12.21
N ALA A 90 -17.51 8.17 12.32
CA ALA A 90 -16.09 8.34 12.53
C ALA A 90 -15.64 7.79 13.91
N LEU A 91 -16.35 8.13 14.99
CA LEU A 91 -16.10 7.63 16.34
C LEU A 91 -16.19 6.11 16.43
N SER A 92 -17.17 5.50 15.76
CA SER A 92 -17.29 4.04 15.66
C SER A 92 -16.05 3.44 14.99
N GLY A 93 -15.57 4.07 13.92
CA GLY A 93 -14.34 3.69 13.24
C GLY A 93 -13.10 3.79 14.14
N ILE A 94 -12.98 4.86 14.93
CA ILE A 94 -11.92 5.04 15.94
C ILE A 94 -11.93 3.90 16.95
N VAL A 95 -13.10 3.60 17.55
CA VAL A 95 -13.24 2.56 18.58
C VAL A 95 -12.86 1.18 18.04
N ILE A 96 -13.40 0.79 16.88
CA ILE A 96 -13.12 -0.53 16.28
C ILE A 96 -11.63 -0.64 15.93
N SER A 97 -11.04 0.41 15.37
CA SER A 97 -9.61 0.45 15.00
C SER A 97 -8.71 0.32 16.24
N PHE A 98 -9.05 1.05 17.31
CA PHE A 98 -8.34 0.99 18.58
C PHE A 98 -8.43 -0.40 19.23
N LEU A 99 -9.62 -1.02 19.22
CA LEU A 99 -9.79 -2.39 19.69
C LEU A 99 -8.96 -3.39 18.88
N GLY A 100 -8.84 -3.19 17.56
CA GLY A 100 -7.96 -3.98 16.69
C GLY A 100 -6.46 -3.85 17.00
N LEU A 101 -6.02 -2.69 17.51
CA LEU A 101 -4.63 -2.49 17.95
C LEU A 101 -4.33 -3.20 19.27
N ILE A 102 -5.29 -3.22 20.20
CA ILE A 102 -5.11 -3.81 21.54
C ILE A 102 -5.35 -5.32 21.52
N THR A 103 -6.39 -5.77 20.82
CA THR A 103 -6.91 -7.14 20.95
C THR A 103 -6.90 -7.86 19.61
N LYS A 104 -6.28 -9.04 19.59
CA LYS A 104 -6.20 -9.85 18.37
C LYS A 104 -7.57 -10.29 17.82
N ARG A 105 -8.58 -10.39 18.69
CA ARG A 105 -9.95 -10.81 18.38
C ARG A 105 -10.67 -9.85 17.43
N PHE A 106 -10.37 -8.55 17.51
CA PHE A 106 -10.95 -7.51 16.64
C PHE A 106 -10.21 -7.33 15.32
N ARG A 107 -9.28 -8.23 14.99
CA ARG A 107 -8.59 -8.28 13.69
C ARG A 107 -9.19 -9.40 12.84
N ASP A 108 -10.49 -9.34 12.64
CA ASP A 108 -11.29 -10.34 11.93
C ASP A 108 -12.03 -9.74 10.72
N PHE A 109 -12.56 -10.62 9.87
CA PHE A 109 -13.29 -10.24 8.66
C PHE A 109 -14.37 -9.18 8.94
N TRP A 110 -15.14 -9.36 10.01
CA TRP A 110 -16.26 -8.48 10.35
C TRP A 110 -15.80 -7.09 10.77
N SER A 111 -14.77 -7.00 11.62
CA SER A 111 -14.25 -5.71 12.06
C SER A 111 -13.71 -4.89 10.89
N TYR A 112 -12.91 -5.50 9.99
CA TYR A 112 -12.41 -4.78 8.82
C TYR A 112 -13.50 -4.49 7.78
N SER A 113 -14.49 -5.36 7.61
CA SER A 113 -15.64 -5.07 6.75
C SER A 113 -16.43 -3.86 7.27
N LEU A 114 -16.63 -3.78 8.58
CA LEU A 114 -17.29 -2.65 9.21
C LEU A 114 -16.45 -1.37 9.08
N LEU A 115 -15.14 -1.43 9.33
CA LEU A 115 -14.23 -0.29 9.10
C LEU A 115 -14.28 0.21 7.65
N PHE A 116 -14.30 -0.71 6.68
CA PHE A 116 -14.46 -0.38 5.26
C PHE A 116 -15.78 0.33 5.00
N VAL A 117 -16.92 -0.20 5.47
CA VAL A 117 -18.25 0.41 5.26
C VAL A 117 -18.36 1.78 5.92
N LEU A 118 -17.81 1.94 7.13
CA LEU A 118 -17.78 3.23 7.85
C LEU A 118 -16.95 4.25 7.06
N TYR A 119 -15.74 3.89 6.62
CA TYR A 119 -14.88 4.80 5.86
C TYR A 119 -15.48 5.14 4.49
N PHE A 120 -16.05 4.15 3.81
CA PHE A 120 -16.75 4.33 2.54
C PHE A 120 -17.95 5.28 2.68
N SER A 121 -18.70 5.17 3.78
CA SER A 121 -19.81 6.08 4.06
C SER A 121 -19.35 7.54 4.18
N ILE A 122 -18.21 7.78 4.83
CA ILE A 122 -17.60 9.12 4.94
C ILE A 122 -17.11 9.58 3.56
N TYR A 123 -16.37 8.73 2.85
CA TYR A 123 -15.82 9.04 1.53
C TYR A 123 -16.90 9.49 0.54
N GLN A 124 -18.04 8.80 0.51
CA GLN A 124 -19.13 9.07 -0.41
C GLN A 124 -19.79 10.44 -0.22
N VAL A 125 -19.84 10.95 1.02
CA VAL A 125 -20.40 12.28 1.33
C VAL A 125 -19.32 13.35 1.54
N GLY A 126 -18.05 12.96 1.47
CA GLY A 126 -16.90 13.78 1.80
C GLY A 126 -16.47 14.77 0.72
N GLN A 127 -17.12 14.75 -0.45
CA GLN A 127 -16.97 15.73 -1.53
C GLN A 127 -15.48 16.00 -1.88
N THR A 128 -15.12 17.24 -2.16
CA THR A 128 -13.78 17.66 -2.59
C THR A 128 -12.67 17.28 -1.61
N PHE A 129 -12.96 17.25 -0.30
CA PHE A 129 -11.94 17.00 0.72
C PHE A 129 -11.62 15.52 0.95
N MET A 130 -12.44 14.57 0.45
CA MET A 130 -12.18 13.12 0.52
C MET A 130 -11.77 12.52 -0.82
N TRP A 131 -11.73 13.30 -1.92
CA TRP A 131 -11.41 12.78 -3.25
C TRP A 131 -9.90 12.74 -3.54
N PHE A 132 -9.11 12.32 -2.55
CA PHE A 132 -7.67 12.17 -2.70
C PHE A 132 -7.27 10.70 -2.92
N GLN A 133 -6.08 10.51 -3.50
CA GLN A 133 -5.56 9.18 -3.86
C GLN A 133 -5.39 8.27 -2.63
N TRP A 134 -5.05 8.83 -1.46
CA TRP A 134 -4.89 8.05 -0.23
C TRP A 134 -6.20 7.48 0.30
N ASP A 135 -7.32 8.19 0.12
CA ASP A 135 -8.64 7.71 0.52
C ASP A 135 -9.08 6.53 -0.34
N THR A 136 -8.87 6.63 -1.65
CA THR A 136 -9.12 5.54 -2.59
C THR A 136 -8.25 4.32 -2.27
N LEU A 137 -6.95 4.54 -2.00
CA LEU A 137 -6.03 3.47 -1.62
C LEU A 137 -6.44 2.80 -0.30
N LEU A 138 -6.92 3.56 0.69
CA LEU A 138 -7.40 3.00 1.97
C LEU A 138 -8.68 2.19 1.78
N LEU A 139 -9.59 2.59 0.90
CA LEU A 139 -10.78 1.80 0.56
C LEU A 139 -10.41 0.48 -0.12
N GLU A 140 -9.54 0.51 -1.13
CA GLU A 140 -9.06 -0.70 -1.80
C GLU A 140 -8.32 -1.62 -0.81
N THR A 141 -7.45 -1.05 0.02
CA THR A 141 -6.73 -1.80 1.06
C THR A 141 -7.69 -2.36 2.09
N GLY A 142 -8.71 -1.60 2.49
CA GLY A 142 -9.74 -2.01 3.43
C GLY A 142 -10.52 -3.23 2.98
N LEU A 143 -11.00 -3.20 1.74
CA LEU A 143 -11.69 -4.33 1.12
C LEU A 143 -10.79 -5.57 1.07
N LEU A 144 -9.55 -5.42 0.61
CA LEU A 144 -8.60 -6.53 0.58
C LEU A 144 -8.27 -7.03 2.00
N THR A 145 -8.16 -6.13 2.97
CA THR A 145 -7.86 -6.48 4.36
C THR A 145 -8.99 -7.28 4.98
N ALA A 146 -10.24 -6.89 4.75
CA ALA A 146 -11.41 -7.68 5.14
C ALA A 146 -11.30 -9.11 4.59
N LEU A 147 -11.01 -9.28 3.30
CA LEU A 147 -10.84 -10.60 2.67
C LEU A 147 -9.65 -11.40 3.22
N THR A 148 -8.55 -10.74 3.61
CA THR A 148 -7.38 -11.40 4.21
C THR A 148 -7.61 -11.83 5.66
N ALA A 149 -8.47 -11.11 6.38
CA ALA A 149 -8.65 -11.28 7.81
C ALA A 149 -9.37 -12.61 8.14
N PRO A 150 -9.01 -13.26 9.26
CA PRO A 150 -9.67 -14.50 9.67
C PRO A 150 -11.15 -14.27 9.97
N LEU A 151 -12.01 -15.24 9.64
CA LEU A 151 -13.45 -15.15 9.94
C LEU A 151 -13.76 -15.29 11.44
N ASN A 152 -12.80 -15.76 12.26
CA ASN A 152 -12.94 -15.98 13.72
C ASN A 152 -14.26 -16.65 14.13
N LEU A 153 -14.77 -17.58 13.32
CA LEU A 153 -15.92 -18.39 13.66
C LEU A 153 -15.47 -19.48 14.66
N PRO A 154 -16.12 -19.62 15.84
CA PRO A 154 -15.70 -20.53 16.90
C PRO A 154 -15.74 -22.02 16.52
N LEU A 155 -16.21 -22.38 15.32
CA LEU A 155 -16.38 -23.74 14.81
C LEU A 155 -15.45 -24.09 13.63
N LEU A 156 -14.70 -23.14 13.07
CA LEU A 156 -13.81 -23.37 11.93
C LEU A 156 -12.36 -23.18 12.37
N VAL A 157 -11.63 -24.30 12.45
CA VAL A 157 -10.19 -24.33 12.72
C VAL A 157 -9.41 -23.54 11.67
N GLU A 158 -8.36 -22.88 12.17
CA GLU A 158 -7.46 -21.90 11.57
C GLU A 158 -6.99 -22.12 10.13
N SER A 159 -6.83 -20.98 9.44
CA SER A 159 -5.82 -20.69 8.41
C SER A 159 -5.70 -21.68 7.26
N GLY A 160 -6.74 -21.71 6.41
CA GLY A 160 -6.68 -22.39 5.11
C GLY A 160 -5.80 -21.68 4.06
N PRO A 161 -5.66 -22.28 2.86
CA PRO A 161 -4.90 -21.75 1.71
C PRO A 161 -5.36 -20.35 1.21
N HIS A 162 -6.51 -19.87 1.68
CA HIS A 162 -7.09 -18.56 1.38
C HIS A 162 -6.20 -17.36 1.75
N THR A 163 -5.34 -17.48 2.78
CA THR A 163 -4.43 -16.40 3.18
C THR A 163 -3.36 -16.10 2.12
N GLY A 164 -2.93 -17.12 1.36
CA GLY A 164 -1.91 -16.94 0.32
C GLY A 164 -2.40 -16.14 -0.90
N LEU A 165 -3.64 -16.42 -1.33
CA LEU A 165 -4.28 -15.74 -2.46
C LEU A 165 -4.61 -14.27 -2.13
N THR A 166 -5.20 -14.03 -0.96
CA THR A 166 -5.63 -12.69 -0.55
C THR A 166 -4.44 -11.77 -0.28
N PHE A 167 -3.37 -12.27 0.34
CA PHE A 167 -2.14 -11.50 0.53
C PHE A 167 -1.37 -11.23 -0.79
N TRP A 168 -1.56 -12.09 -1.79
CA TRP A 168 -1.08 -11.82 -3.14
C TRP A 168 -1.84 -10.65 -3.81
N LEU A 169 -3.15 -10.52 -3.58
CA LEU A 169 -3.92 -9.35 -4.07
C LEU A 169 -3.40 -8.04 -3.46
N VAL A 170 -3.04 -8.04 -2.18
CA VAL A 170 -2.40 -6.88 -1.53
C VAL A 170 -1.06 -6.55 -2.21
N ARG A 171 -0.27 -7.56 -2.57
CA ARG A 171 0.98 -7.38 -3.32
C ARG A 171 0.74 -6.83 -4.73
N TRP A 172 -0.32 -7.27 -5.40
CA TRP A 172 -0.73 -6.75 -6.70
C TRP A 172 -1.17 -5.29 -6.60
N LEU A 173 -1.94 -4.93 -5.56
CA LEU A 173 -2.31 -3.54 -5.28
C LEU A 173 -1.06 -2.66 -5.11
N LEU A 174 -0.08 -3.10 -4.31
CA LEU A 174 1.19 -2.40 -4.14
C LEU A 174 1.96 -2.26 -5.46
N PHE A 175 2.03 -3.33 -6.26
CA PHE A 175 2.67 -3.26 -7.58
C PHE A 175 2.03 -2.18 -8.45
N ARG A 176 0.70 -2.20 -8.58
CA ARG A 176 -0.05 -1.22 -9.37
C ARG A 176 0.20 0.19 -8.87
N LEU A 177 0.18 0.40 -7.55
CA LEU A 177 0.45 1.70 -6.94
C LEU A 177 1.83 2.23 -7.33
N MET A 178 2.89 1.45 -7.08
CA MET A 178 4.26 1.90 -7.35
C MET A 178 4.50 2.10 -8.86
N PHE A 179 4.10 1.11 -9.67
CA PHE A 179 4.31 1.14 -11.12
C PHE A 179 3.56 2.30 -11.78
N ALA A 180 2.29 2.50 -11.45
CA ALA A 180 1.52 3.63 -11.98
C ALA A 180 2.11 4.98 -11.53
N SER A 181 2.56 5.08 -10.27
CA SER A 181 3.18 6.30 -9.72
C SER A 181 4.47 6.67 -10.44
N GLY A 182 5.28 5.69 -10.87
CA GLY A 182 6.49 5.92 -11.64
C GLY A 182 6.21 6.24 -13.10
N VAL A 183 5.36 5.47 -13.76
CA VAL A 183 5.03 5.65 -15.19
C VAL A 183 4.37 7.00 -15.44
N VAL A 184 3.43 7.43 -14.58
CA VAL A 184 2.73 8.71 -14.75
C VAL A 184 3.68 9.91 -14.72
N LYS A 185 4.81 9.82 -13.99
CA LYS A 185 5.81 10.91 -13.96
C LYS A 185 6.41 11.14 -15.34
N LEU A 186 6.70 10.07 -16.09
CA LEU A 186 7.24 10.17 -17.44
C LEU A 186 6.14 10.48 -18.47
N THR A 187 4.99 9.83 -18.38
CA THR A 187 3.88 10.03 -19.34
C THR A 187 3.14 11.35 -19.15
N SER A 188 3.32 12.05 -18.02
CA SER A 188 2.80 13.41 -17.81
C SER A 188 3.32 14.43 -18.83
N GLY A 189 4.43 14.13 -19.51
CA GLY A 189 5.08 15.05 -20.44
C GLY A 189 5.78 16.23 -19.77
N CYS A 190 5.88 16.25 -18.44
CA CYS A 190 6.53 17.34 -17.71
C CYS A 190 8.04 17.37 -17.99
N PRO A 191 8.60 18.50 -18.48
CA PRO A 191 10.04 18.59 -18.80
C PRO A 191 10.96 18.34 -17.59
N LYS A 192 10.51 18.64 -16.37
CA LYS A 192 11.31 18.47 -15.15
C LYS A 192 11.58 17.01 -14.82
N TRP A 193 10.61 16.14 -15.06
CA TRP A 193 10.75 14.69 -14.92
C TRP A 193 11.73 14.13 -15.96
N TRP A 194 11.60 14.57 -17.22
CA TRP A 194 12.50 14.16 -18.32
C TRP A 194 13.93 14.70 -18.20
N THR A 195 14.13 15.88 -17.62
CA THR A 195 15.46 16.46 -17.39
C THR A 195 16.08 16.04 -16.06
N LEU A 196 15.40 15.17 -15.30
CA LEU A 196 15.79 14.71 -13.95
C LEU A 196 15.90 15.85 -12.91
N THR A 197 15.32 17.02 -13.17
CA THR A 197 15.37 18.20 -12.29
C THR A 197 14.11 18.35 -11.42
N ALA A 198 13.23 17.35 -11.42
CA ALA A 198 11.96 17.41 -10.67
C ALA A 198 12.18 17.63 -9.17
N LEU A 199 13.19 16.98 -8.58
CA LEU A 199 13.48 17.14 -7.15
C LEU A 199 14.11 18.48 -6.77
N ASP A 200 14.62 19.24 -7.74
CA ASP A 200 15.16 20.59 -7.48
C ASP A 200 14.04 21.53 -6.98
N ILE A 201 12.81 21.34 -7.49
CA ILE A 201 11.64 22.16 -7.11
C ILE A 201 10.70 21.44 -6.14
N HIS A 202 10.71 20.10 -6.15
CA HIS A 202 9.73 19.30 -5.40
C HIS A 202 9.71 19.63 -3.91
N PHE A 203 10.88 19.80 -3.29
CA PHE A 203 10.97 20.04 -1.85
C PHE A 203 10.42 21.39 -1.42
N GLU A 204 10.39 22.37 -2.33
CA GLU A 204 9.76 23.68 -2.13
C GLU A 204 8.26 23.66 -2.45
N SER A 205 7.85 22.94 -3.50
CA SER A 205 6.48 23.01 -4.04
C SER A 205 5.55 21.89 -3.57
N GLN A 206 6.02 20.90 -2.82
CA GLN A 206 5.20 19.80 -2.31
C GLN A 206 4.20 20.26 -1.24
N CYS A 207 3.16 19.47 -1.02
CA CYS A 207 2.18 19.73 0.03
C CYS A 207 2.82 19.58 1.42
N ILE A 208 2.64 20.60 2.28
CA ILE A 208 3.05 20.60 3.70
C ILE A 208 4.47 20.02 3.87
N PRO A 209 5.51 20.71 3.34
CA PRO A 209 6.89 20.27 3.49
C PRO A 209 7.27 20.24 4.96
N THR A 210 8.04 19.22 5.36
CA THR A 210 8.58 19.17 6.71
C THR A 210 9.81 20.09 6.82
N PRO A 211 10.27 20.43 8.04
CA PRO A 211 11.54 21.14 8.20
C PRO A 211 12.74 20.45 7.55
N PHE A 212 12.70 19.12 7.41
CA PHE A 212 13.78 18.35 6.79
C PHE A 212 13.87 18.57 5.28
N ALA A 213 12.76 18.85 4.59
CA ALA A 213 12.77 19.15 3.16
C ALA A 213 13.64 20.36 2.81
N TRP A 214 13.71 21.36 3.69
CA TRP A 214 14.57 22.51 3.49
C TRP A 214 16.05 22.10 3.37
N PHE A 215 16.52 21.18 4.22
CA PHE A 215 17.90 20.69 4.13
C PHE A 215 18.15 19.88 2.85
N VAL A 216 17.21 19.02 2.47
CA VAL A 216 17.34 18.20 1.25
C VAL A 216 17.29 19.05 -0.02
N HIS A 217 16.48 20.12 -0.03
CA HIS A 217 16.42 21.07 -1.15
C HIS A 217 17.78 21.69 -1.49
N HIS A 218 18.63 21.88 -0.48
CA HIS A 218 19.96 22.48 -0.65
C HIS A 218 21.06 21.46 -1.01
N PHE A 219 20.71 20.19 -1.25
CA PHE A 219 21.69 19.21 -1.72
C PHE A 219 22.21 19.55 -3.12
N PRO A 220 23.42 19.09 -3.48
CA PRO A 220 23.96 19.30 -4.81
C PRO A 220 23.00 18.78 -5.88
N SER A 221 22.81 19.54 -6.96
CA SER A 221 21.88 19.20 -8.05
C SER A 221 22.17 17.83 -8.68
N SER A 222 23.43 17.39 -8.70
CA SER A 222 23.82 16.05 -9.15
C SER A 222 23.22 14.94 -8.27
N LEU A 223 23.16 15.15 -6.95
CA LEU A 223 22.56 14.21 -6.01
C LEU A 223 21.02 14.21 -6.11
N LEU A 224 20.41 15.38 -6.33
CA LEU A 224 18.96 15.50 -6.55
C LEU A 224 18.54 14.80 -7.85
N ARG A 225 19.29 14.98 -8.94
CA ARG A 225 19.07 14.28 -10.21
C ARG A 225 19.24 12.77 -10.07
N LEU A 226 20.28 12.31 -9.36
CA LEU A 226 20.43 10.89 -9.04
C LEU A 226 19.24 10.38 -8.21
N SER A 227 18.70 11.18 -7.30
CA SER A 227 17.52 10.82 -6.50
C SER A 227 16.25 10.70 -7.35
N VAL A 228 16.13 11.47 -8.45
CA VAL A 228 15.06 11.26 -9.46
C VAL A 228 15.25 9.91 -10.16
N VAL A 229 16.48 9.55 -10.54
CA VAL A 229 16.77 8.23 -11.12
C VAL A 229 16.39 7.11 -10.14
N MET A 230 16.77 7.23 -8.88
CA MET A 230 16.41 6.26 -7.84
C MET A 230 14.91 6.16 -7.61
N THR A 231 14.18 7.27 -7.74
CA THR A 231 12.70 7.28 -7.76
C THR A 231 12.18 6.41 -8.90
N TYR A 232 12.66 6.61 -10.14
CA TYR A 232 12.24 5.77 -11.27
C TYR A 232 12.57 4.30 -11.10
N VAL A 233 13.78 3.97 -10.64
CA VAL A 233 14.19 2.59 -10.40
C VAL A 233 13.28 1.95 -9.35
N THR A 234 12.99 2.66 -8.26
CA THR A 234 12.17 2.14 -7.15
C THR A 234 10.70 2.02 -7.52
N GLU A 235 10.16 2.92 -8.33
CA GLU A 235 8.76 2.92 -8.72
C GLU A 235 8.45 2.09 -9.97
N ILE A 236 9.40 1.93 -10.91
CA ILE A 236 9.14 1.25 -12.20
C ILE A 236 9.83 -0.13 -12.23
N ALA A 237 11.12 -0.20 -11.94
CA ALA A 237 11.89 -1.44 -12.14
C ALA A 237 11.76 -2.41 -10.95
N VAL A 238 11.91 -1.92 -9.72
CA VAL A 238 11.86 -2.73 -8.49
C VAL A 238 10.52 -3.46 -8.29
N PRO A 239 9.34 -2.92 -8.65
CA PRO A 239 8.07 -3.62 -8.45
C PRO A 239 7.96 -4.97 -9.16
N PHE A 240 8.63 -5.18 -10.29
CA PHE A 240 8.68 -6.49 -10.95
C PHE A 240 9.31 -7.57 -10.06
N LEU A 241 10.23 -7.18 -9.16
CA LEU A 241 10.86 -8.09 -8.21
C LEU A 241 9.88 -8.61 -7.14
N PHE A 242 8.73 -7.96 -6.95
CA PHE A 242 7.72 -8.39 -5.96
C PHE A 242 7.20 -9.80 -6.28
N PHE A 243 7.09 -10.15 -7.56
CA PHE A 243 6.52 -11.42 -8.00
C PHE A 243 7.53 -12.57 -8.04
N ILE A 244 8.83 -12.27 -8.08
CA ILE A 244 9.89 -13.28 -8.18
C ILE A 244 9.99 -14.06 -6.86
N PRO A 245 9.90 -15.40 -6.85
CA PRO A 245 9.91 -16.22 -5.63
C PRO A 245 11.32 -16.43 -5.05
N ILE A 246 12.19 -15.41 -5.10
CA ILE A 246 13.56 -15.45 -4.58
C ILE A 246 13.67 -14.54 -3.35
N LYS A 247 13.97 -15.15 -2.18
CA LYS A 247 14.06 -14.47 -0.87
C LYS A 247 14.87 -13.17 -0.91
N ASN A 248 16.08 -13.21 -1.48
CA ASN A 248 16.99 -12.06 -1.47
C ASN A 248 16.43 -10.89 -2.28
N LEU A 249 15.86 -11.15 -3.47
CA LEU A 249 15.26 -10.12 -4.31
C LEU A 249 14.02 -9.51 -3.66
N ARG A 250 13.19 -10.32 -3.00
CA ARG A 250 12.02 -9.82 -2.25
C ARG A 250 12.43 -8.95 -1.06
N ILE A 251 13.46 -9.34 -0.30
CA ILE A 251 13.95 -8.52 0.81
C ILE A 251 14.56 -7.21 0.28
N PHE A 252 15.34 -7.26 -0.79
CA PHE A 252 15.88 -6.07 -1.44
C PHE A 252 14.77 -5.12 -1.89
N ALA A 253 13.75 -5.64 -2.58
CA ALA A 253 12.61 -4.86 -3.03
C ALA A 253 11.84 -4.25 -1.84
N PHE A 254 11.57 -5.03 -0.80
CA PHE A 254 10.95 -4.55 0.43
C PHE A 254 11.73 -3.40 1.07
N VAL A 255 13.04 -3.56 1.27
CA VAL A 255 13.89 -2.55 1.90
C VAL A 255 13.94 -1.27 1.06
N MET A 256 14.09 -1.39 -0.27
CA MET A 256 14.06 -0.23 -1.17
C MET A 256 12.74 0.54 -1.07
N GLN A 257 11.61 -0.16 -1.07
CA GLN A 257 10.29 0.48 -0.92
C GLN A 257 10.14 1.16 0.44
N VAL A 258 10.51 0.50 1.54
CA VAL A 258 10.42 1.09 2.88
C VAL A 258 11.30 2.32 3.02
N ILE A 259 12.55 2.28 2.56
CA ILE A 259 13.45 3.44 2.58
C ILE A 259 12.85 4.59 1.76
N PHE A 260 12.29 4.28 0.59
CA PHE A 260 11.63 5.28 -0.25
C PHE A 260 10.44 5.95 0.45
N GLN A 261 9.54 5.16 1.07
CA GLN A 261 8.42 5.71 1.83
C GLN A 261 8.88 6.53 3.04
N LEU A 262 9.91 6.08 3.77
CA LEU A 262 10.48 6.81 4.89
C LEU A 262 11.12 8.13 4.46
N ALA A 263 11.82 8.16 3.33
CA ALA A 263 12.38 9.39 2.78
C ALA A 263 11.27 10.41 2.48
N ILE A 264 10.16 9.97 1.87
CA ILE A 264 9.01 10.85 1.59
C ILE A 264 8.38 11.35 2.90
N ILE A 265 8.17 10.48 3.90
CA ILE A 265 7.64 10.89 5.23
C ILE A 265 8.54 11.94 5.89
N LEU A 266 9.85 11.76 5.79
CA LEU A 266 10.80 12.70 6.37
C LEU A 266 10.75 14.05 5.69
N THR A 267 10.48 14.14 4.38
CA THR A 267 10.49 15.40 3.62
C THR A 267 9.12 16.03 3.41
N GLY A 268 8.02 15.28 3.47
CA GLY A 268 6.68 15.79 3.17
C GLY A 268 5.57 15.06 3.90
N ASN A 269 4.47 15.77 4.17
CA ASN A 269 3.31 15.20 4.82
C ASN A 269 2.20 14.89 3.80
N TYR A 270 1.98 13.59 3.57
CA TYR A 270 0.94 13.05 2.69
C TYR A 270 -0.13 12.30 3.49
N ASN A 271 -0.51 12.84 4.65
CA ASN A 271 -1.46 12.22 5.58
C ASN A 271 -0.98 10.80 5.98
N PHE A 272 -1.81 9.78 5.83
CA PHE A 272 -1.46 8.38 6.11
C PHE A 272 -0.96 7.60 4.88
N PHE A 273 -0.81 8.23 3.71
CA PHE A 273 -0.49 7.54 2.45
C PHE A 273 0.79 6.71 2.52
N ASN A 274 1.90 7.34 2.92
CA ASN A 274 3.20 6.67 2.95
C ASN A 274 3.26 5.58 4.02
N LEU A 275 2.56 5.79 5.15
CA LEU A 275 2.42 4.77 6.20
C LEU A 275 1.64 3.56 5.66
N LEU A 276 0.52 3.80 4.97
CA LEU A 276 -0.28 2.75 4.32
C LEU A 276 0.55 1.99 3.28
N THR A 277 1.28 2.67 2.42
CA THR A 277 2.17 2.05 1.43
C THR A 277 3.26 1.21 2.10
N THR A 278 3.82 1.67 3.22
CA THR A 278 4.78 0.90 4.03
C THR A 278 4.15 -0.38 4.59
N VAL A 279 2.89 -0.31 5.04
CA VAL A 279 2.14 -1.50 5.50
C VAL A 279 1.88 -2.47 4.34
N LEU A 280 1.52 -1.97 3.16
CA LEU A 280 1.35 -2.79 1.96
C LEU A 280 2.65 -3.52 1.57
N CYS A 281 3.82 -2.94 1.83
CA CYS A 281 5.12 -3.58 1.58
C CYS A 281 5.29 -4.90 2.35
N LEU A 282 4.61 -5.09 3.49
CA LEU A 282 4.62 -6.36 4.22
C LEU A 282 4.16 -7.54 3.35
N SER A 283 3.33 -7.29 2.32
CA SER A 283 2.89 -8.28 1.34
C SER A 283 4.04 -8.93 0.54
N ILE A 284 5.22 -8.28 0.49
CA ILE A 284 6.41 -8.80 -0.19
C ILE A 284 7.10 -9.86 0.68
N LEU A 285 6.95 -9.79 2.01
CA LEU A 285 7.63 -10.67 2.95
C LEU A 285 6.86 -11.98 3.21
N ASN A 286 7.61 -13.03 3.53
CA ASN A 286 7.09 -14.30 4.04
C ASN A 286 7.57 -14.49 5.49
N ASP A 287 6.89 -15.30 6.30
CA ASP A 287 7.31 -15.55 7.70
C ASP A 287 8.72 -16.14 7.82
N SER A 288 9.18 -16.87 6.81
CA SER A 288 10.56 -17.39 6.72
C SER A 288 11.64 -16.31 6.58
N HIS A 289 11.24 -15.06 6.29
CA HIS A 289 12.14 -13.92 6.25
C HIS A 289 12.35 -13.34 7.65
N VAL A 290 11.30 -13.34 8.48
CA VAL A 290 11.29 -12.78 9.85
C VAL A 290 11.95 -13.72 10.88
N LYS A 291 11.98 -15.04 10.62
CA LYS A 291 12.55 -16.05 11.55
C LYS A 291 14.06 -15.93 11.84
N THR A 292 14.80 -15.05 11.16
CA THR A 292 16.27 -15.07 11.21
C THR A 292 16.87 -14.43 12.49
N THR A 293 16.07 -13.78 13.34
CA THR A 293 16.66 -12.93 14.41
C THR A 293 16.31 -13.32 15.86
N VAL A 294 15.42 -14.29 16.15
CA VAL A 294 14.95 -14.47 17.56
C VAL A 294 15.03 -15.89 18.15
N VAL A 295 15.17 -16.99 17.41
CA VAL A 295 15.40 -18.31 18.06
C VAL A 295 16.28 -19.21 17.20
N SER A 296 17.59 -19.09 17.41
CA SER A 296 18.51 -20.22 17.25
C SER A 296 18.87 -20.72 18.64
N ALA A 297 17.88 -21.32 19.29
CA ALA A 297 18.07 -22.10 20.51
C ALA A 297 17.16 -23.33 20.40
N ASN A 298 17.80 -24.48 20.19
CA ASN A 298 17.27 -25.83 20.37
C ASN A 298 15.88 -26.17 19.82
N THR A 299 15.87 -26.69 18.59
CA THR A 299 15.13 -27.95 18.32
C THR A 299 15.89 -28.74 17.27
N GLY A 300 16.67 -29.71 17.75
CA GLY A 300 17.02 -30.88 16.95
C GLY A 300 15.77 -31.76 16.75
N ALA A 301 15.88 -32.72 15.83
CA ALA A 301 14.90 -33.74 15.44
C ALA A 301 13.82 -33.30 14.41
N ASN A 302 14.16 -33.40 13.13
CA ASN A 302 13.76 -34.52 12.26
C ASN A 302 14.02 -34.15 10.79
N SER A 303 15.21 -34.50 10.33
CA SER A 303 15.58 -34.55 8.93
C SER A 303 14.89 -35.75 8.26
N GLY A 304 13.63 -35.57 7.89
CA GLY A 304 12.86 -36.55 7.14
C GLY A 304 12.08 -35.86 6.02
N LEU A 305 12.53 -36.04 4.79
CA LEU A 305 11.71 -35.93 3.57
C LEU A 305 11.14 -34.53 3.22
N LYS A 306 12.01 -33.54 2.94
CA LYS A 306 11.64 -32.38 2.10
C LYS A 306 12.54 -32.28 0.88
N ARG A 307 12.47 -33.29 0.00
CA ARG A 307 12.98 -33.20 -1.38
C ARG A 307 11.97 -32.40 -2.23
N ARG A 308 11.72 -31.14 -1.86
CA ARG A 308 10.98 -30.19 -2.70
C ARG A 308 11.94 -29.63 -3.75
N PHE A 309 11.42 -29.22 -4.90
CA PHE A 309 12.08 -28.51 -6.01
C PHE A 309 12.81 -27.22 -5.55
N LEU A 310 13.80 -27.33 -4.67
CA LEU A 310 14.70 -26.25 -4.34
C LEU A 310 15.65 -26.13 -5.52
N MET A 311 15.52 -25.05 -6.27
CA MET A 311 16.65 -24.58 -7.07
C MET A 311 17.91 -24.64 -6.18
N PRO A 312 19.00 -25.27 -6.65
CA PRO A 312 20.24 -25.34 -5.90
C PRO A 312 20.62 -23.95 -5.40
N LYS A 313 21.12 -23.85 -4.16
CA LYS A 313 21.49 -22.57 -3.53
C LYS A 313 22.39 -21.72 -4.42
N LEU A 314 23.25 -22.37 -5.21
CA LEU A 314 24.11 -21.74 -6.20
C LEU A 314 23.31 -21.04 -7.30
N ILE A 315 22.34 -21.72 -7.93
CA ILE A 315 21.55 -21.12 -9.00
C ILE A 315 20.75 -19.91 -8.50
N ARG A 316 20.19 -20.00 -7.27
CA ARG A 316 19.51 -18.84 -6.66
C ARG A 316 20.45 -17.65 -6.47
N LYS A 317 21.68 -17.88 -6.01
CA LYS A 317 22.69 -16.81 -5.87
C LYS A 317 23.07 -16.22 -7.22
N VAL A 318 23.26 -17.06 -8.24
CA VAL A 318 23.57 -16.64 -9.61
C VAL A 318 22.44 -15.77 -10.18
N ILE A 319 21.18 -16.21 -10.09
CA ILE A 319 20.01 -15.41 -10.54
C ILE A 319 19.93 -14.08 -9.79
N THR A 320 20.15 -14.10 -8.46
CA THR A 320 20.14 -12.87 -7.66
C THR A 320 21.24 -11.90 -8.12
N GLY A 321 22.46 -12.41 -8.38
CA GLY A 321 23.57 -11.62 -8.89
C GLY A 321 23.29 -11.02 -10.26
N PHE A 322 22.75 -11.82 -11.19
CA PHE A 322 22.31 -11.34 -12.51
C PHE A 322 21.21 -10.29 -12.42
N ALA A 323 20.25 -10.45 -11.51
CA ALA A 323 19.19 -9.46 -11.33
C ALA A 323 19.73 -8.12 -10.80
N TYR A 324 20.65 -8.14 -9.83
CA TYR A 324 21.29 -6.91 -9.33
C TYR A 324 22.19 -6.27 -10.39
N PHE A 325 22.99 -7.08 -11.09
CA PHE A 325 23.83 -6.58 -12.18
C PHE A 325 22.97 -5.98 -13.29
N GLY A 326 21.90 -6.66 -13.72
CA GLY A 326 20.97 -6.17 -14.72
C GLY A 326 20.30 -4.87 -14.30
N LEU A 327 19.80 -4.78 -13.06
CA LEU A 327 19.20 -3.55 -12.54
C LEU A 327 20.20 -2.40 -12.56
N MET A 328 21.44 -2.62 -12.12
CA MET A 328 22.49 -1.61 -12.09
C MET A 328 22.93 -1.21 -13.51
N TYR A 329 23.19 -2.18 -14.38
CA TYR A 329 23.60 -1.97 -15.77
C TYR A 329 22.55 -1.16 -16.55
N TRP A 330 21.28 -1.58 -16.50
CA TRP A 330 20.20 -0.88 -17.19
C TRP A 330 19.94 0.50 -16.60
N THR A 331 20.10 0.69 -15.29
CA THR A 331 19.99 2.02 -14.68
C THR A 331 21.08 2.96 -15.21
N ILE A 332 22.34 2.50 -15.24
CA ILE A 332 23.46 3.29 -15.77
C ILE A 332 23.25 3.61 -17.25
N HIS A 333 22.79 2.64 -18.04
CA HIS A 333 22.59 2.79 -19.47
C HIS A 333 21.39 3.68 -19.82
N LEU A 334 20.23 3.47 -19.19
CA LEU A 334 19.02 4.24 -19.47
C LEU A 334 19.09 5.69 -18.98
N PHE A 335 19.93 5.97 -17.97
CA PHE A 335 20.07 7.31 -17.38
C PHE A 335 21.47 7.92 -17.58
N ASN A 336 22.25 7.38 -18.53
CA ASN A 336 23.57 7.87 -18.93
C ASN A 336 24.44 8.33 -17.74
N ILE A 337 24.52 7.48 -16.71
CA ILE A 337 25.18 7.85 -15.46
C ILE A 337 26.69 7.80 -15.67
N ASN A 338 27.31 8.98 -15.72
CA ASN A 338 28.75 9.12 -15.93
C ASN A 338 29.39 9.92 -14.79
N TRP A 339 30.60 9.50 -14.42
CA TRP A 339 31.43 10.21 -13.46
C TRP A 339 32.51 10.99 -14.20
N SER A 340 32.50 12.31 -14.07
CA SER A 340 33.49 13.20 -14.70
C SER A 340 34.27 13.98 -13.63
N SER A 341 35.36 14.65 -14.01
CA SER A 341 36.18 15.47 -13.10
C SER A 341 35.40 16.62 -12.43
N GLY A 342 34.23 17.00 -12.98
CA GLY A 342 33.32 18.01 -12.41
C GLY A 342 32.15 17.44 -11.60
N GLY A 343 32.07 16.12 -11.39
CA GLY A 343 31.03 15.46 -10.62
C GLY A 343 30.18 14.45 -11.41
N LEU A 344 29.10 13.99 -10.77
CA LEU A 344 28.15 13.02 -11.32
C LEU A 344 27.20 13.70 -12.32
N SER A 345 27.20 13.23 -13.57
CA SER A 345 26.25 13.65 -14.60
C SER A 345 25.25 12.55 -14.90
N THR A 346 23.96 12.89 -14.97
CA THR A 346 22.86 11.98 -15.31
C THR A 346 21.94 12.63 -16.33
N SER A 347 21.48 11.87 -17.32
CA SER A 347 20.50 12.32 -18.31
C SER A 347 19.66 11.17 -18.83
N VAL A 348 18.41 11.41 -19.18
CA VAL A 348 17.56 10.35 -19.77
C VAL A 348 18.12 9.96 -21.14
N GLY A 349 18.40 8.67 -21.33
CA GLY A 349 18.99 8.09 -22.54
C GLY A 349 17.97 7.43 -23.49
N PHE A 350 16.68 7.57 -23.21
CA PHE A 350 15.60 7.03 -24.03
C PHE A 350 14.62 8.13 -24.46
N ASP A 351 13.85 7.88 -25.53
CA ASP A 351 12.85 8.81 -26.04
C ASP A 351 11.41 8.42 -25.66
N ASN A 352 10.44 9.27 -26.00
CA ASN A 352 9.01 9.02 -25.76
C ASN A 352 8.49 7.77 -26.50
N ASN A 353 9.04 7.47 -27.68
CA ASN A 353 8.59 6.33 -28.47
C ASN A 353 9.03 5.00 -27.82
N GLN A 354 10.28 4.94 -27.37
CA GLN A 354 10.83 3.83 -26.59
C GLN A 354 10.09 3.65 -25.27
N LEU A 355 9.74 4.74 -24.57
CA LEU A 355 8.89 4.66 -23.37
C LEU A 355 7.52 4.06 -23.68
N ASN A 356 6.84 4.53 -24.73
CA ASN A 356 5.53 4.02 -25.12
C ASN A 356 5.59 2.53 -25.50
N GLN A 357 6.61 2.13 -26.26
CA GLN A 357 6.86 0.71 -26.57
C GLN A 357 7.12 -0.11 -25.30
N PHE A 358 7.91 0.43 -24.36
CA PHE A 358 8.14 -0.21 -23.07
C PHE A 358 6.84 -0.39 -22.29
N ILE A 359 5.98 0.63 -22.20
CA ILE A 359 4.70 0.53 -21.47
C ILE A 359 3.79 -0.53 -22.10
N LEU A 360 3.67 -0.53 -23.44
CA LEU A 360 2.89 -1.52 -24.17
C LEU A 360 3.38 -2.95 -23.93
N TRP A 361 4.68 -3.14 -23.77
CA TRP A 361 5.28 -4.44 -23.46
C TRP A 361 5.21 -4.80 -21.97
N ALA A 362 5.44 -3.82 -21.09
CA ALA A 362 5.54 -4.01 -19.65
C ALA A 362 4.20 -4.41 -19.01
N LEU A 363 3.08 -3.89 -19.51
CA LEU A 363 1.74 -4.22 -19.03
C LEU A 363 1.42 -5.73 -19.17
N PRO A 364 1.44 -6.35 -20.37
CA PRO A 364 1.16 -7.78 -20.51
C PRO A 364 2.19 -8.66 -19.80
N VAL A 365 3.46 -8.24 -19.74
CA VAL A 365 4.50 -8.95 -18.97
C VAL A 365 4.22 -8.91 -17.47
N SER A 366 3.80 -7.76 -16.94
CA SER A 366 3.44 -7.63 -15.52
C SER A 366 2.26 -8.54 -15.16
N ILE A 367 1.24 -8.61 -16.03
CA ILE A 367 0.08 -9.50 -15.86
C ILE A 367 0.52 -10.96 -15.93
N SER A 368 1.38 -11.32 -16.88
CA SER A 368 1.88 -12.69 -17.03
C SER A 368 2.75 -13.13 -15.83
N LEU A 369 3.63 -12.25 -15.34
CA LEU A 369 4.42 -12.51 -14.14
C LEU A 369 3.55 -12.63 -12.90
N ALA A 370 2.53 -11.78 -12.80
CA ALA A 370 1.56 -11.79 -11.73
C ALA A 370 0.77 -13.11 -11.72
N THR A 371 0.21 -13.54 -12.86
CA THR A 371 -0.54 -14.80 -12.97
C THR A 371 0.34 -16.01 -12.69
N LEU A 372 1.57 -16.08 -13.21
CA LEU A 372 2.52 -17.15 -12.89
C LEU A 372 2.86 -17.20 -11.39
N SER A 373 3.09 -16.04 -10.79
CA SER A 373 3.34 -15.92 -9.35
C SER A 373 2.13 -16.38 -8.53
N LEU A 374 0.92 -16.04 -8.98
CA LEU A 374 -0.32 -16.44 -8.35
C LEU A 374 -0.54 -17.94 -8.42
N VAL A 375 -0.45 -18.53 -9.62
CA VAL A 375 -0.57 -19.98 -9.84
C VAL A 375 0.46 -20.72 -9.00
N SER A 376 1.70 -20.24 -8.93
CA SER A 376 2.73 -20.82 -8.07
C SER A 376 2.35 -20.78 -6.58
N ASN A 377 1.81 -19.66 -6.07
CA ASN A 377 1.38 -19.55 -4.68
C ASN A 377 0.19 -20.47 -4.38
N VAL A 378 -0.76 -20.59 -5.31
CA VAL A 378 -1.92 -21.48 -5.18
C VAL A 378 -1.46 -22.94 -5.15
N LEU A 379 -0.63 -23.37 -6.11
CA LEU A 379 -0.07 -24.73 -6.14
C LEU A 379 0.72 -25.06 -4.87
N MET A 380 1.49 -24.10 -4.33
CA MET A 380 2.20 -24.28 -3.05
C MET A 380 1.28 -24.36 -1.84
N ALA A 381 0.07 -23.82 -1.91
CA ALA A 381 -0.90 -23.84 -0.81
C ALA A 381 -1.72 -25.15 -0.77
N TYR A 382 -1.90 -25.80 -1.93
CA TYR A 382 -2.59 -27.09 -2.06
C TYR A 382 -1.64 -28.31 -2.01
N SER A 383 -0.33 -28.12 -1.79
CA SER A 383 0.70 -29.18 -1.72
C SER A 383 1.55 -29.16 -0.45
#